data_AF-A0AAD8I1H4-F1
#
_entry.id   AF-A0AAD8I1H4-F1
#
_cell.length_a   1.000
_cell.length_b   1.000
_cell.length_c   1.000
_cell.angle_alpha   90.00
_cell.angle_beta   90.00
_cell.angle_gamma   90.00
#
_symmetry.space_group_name_H-M   'P 1'
#
loop_
_entity.id
_entity.type
_entity.pdbx_description
1 polymer ?
#
loop_
_entity_poly.entity_id
_entity_poly.type
_entity_poly.pdbx_seq_one_letter_code
_entity_poly.pdbx_strand_id
1 'polypeptide(L)'
;MKRLNGLVIVYLFLYVLLCLGSALTAPLRRYRTLLAYCFTGSSETGKKILAASAQSNLKAVTLELGGKSPFIGQCCCAGSRTYVHERVYDEFVEKEKACATNRVVGDPFREGTEQGPQIVPNSPAYLAGLHVGDVIVKCDRKPVQSFLEDIECISIQANVLPWTNYTTITRVDFNIANILSSSYRASGVLV
;
A
#
# COMPACT_ATOMS: atom_id res chain seq x y z
N MET A 1 20.63 -19.68 -30.32
CA MET A 1 21.21 -20.76 -29.48
C MET A 1 22.45 -21.29 -30.19
N LYS A 2 23.64 -21.12 -29.61
CA LYS A 2 24.84 -21.86 -30.06
C LYS A 2 25.10 -22.96 -29.04
N ARG A 3 25.06 -24.23 -29.46
CA ARG A 3 25.48 -25.37 -28.64
C ARG A 3 26.98 -25.54 -28.83
N LEU A 4 27.75 -25.41 -27.75
CA LEU A 4 29.14 -25.86 -27.66
C LEU A 4 29.16 -26.93 -26.56
N ASN A 5 29.52 -28.17 -26.92
CA ASN A 5 29.84 -29.26 -25.99
C ASN A 5 28.85 -29.51 -24.84
N GLY A 6 27.54 -29.56 -25.13
CA GLY A 6 26.52 -29.88 -24.12
C GLY A 6 26.21 -28.74 -23.13
N LEU A 7 26.90 -27.61 -23.20
CA LEU A 7 26.64 -26.44 -22.37
C LEU A 7 25.59 -25.54 -23.04
N VAL A 8 24.44 -25.34 -22.39
CA VAL A 8 23.42 -24.38 -22.83
C VAL A 8 23.80 -23.00 -22.29
N ILE A 9 24.40 -22.17 -23.14
CA ILE A 9 24.66 -20.78 -22.82
C ILE A 9 23.37 -19.98 -23.07
N VAL A 10 22.75 -19.51 -21.99
CA VAL A 10 21.59 -18.60 -22.03
C VAL A 10 22.12 -17.17 -22.01
N TYR A 11 21.86 -16.42 -23.07
CA TYR A 11 22.17 -14.99 -23.12
C TYR A 11 20.99 -14.20 -22.55
N LEU A 12 21.26 -13.41 -21.51
CA LEU A 12 20.30 -12.45 -20.96
C LEU A 12 20.55 -11.07 -21.58
N PHE A 13 19.51 -10.48 -22.15
CA PHE A 13 19.55 -9.12 -22.67
C PHE A 13 18.58 -8.25 -21.86
N LEU A 14 19.07 -7.10 -21.36
CA LEU A 14 18.28 -6.12 -20.64
C LEU A 14 18.01 -4.91 -21.54
N TYR A 15 16.73 -4.55 -21.66
CA TYR A 15 16.30 -3.36 -22.41
C TYR A 15 15.57 -2.41 -21.47
N VAL A 16 15.86 -1.12 -21.57
CA VAL A 16 15.14 -0.05 -20.87
C VAL A 16 14.42 0.79 -21.91
N LEU A 17 13.10 0.91 -21.78
CA LEU A 17 12.26 1.68 -22.69
C LEU A 17 11.58 2.82 -21.93
N LEU A 18 11.67 4.03 -22.47
CA LEU A 18 10.95 5.20 -21.98
C LEU A 18 9.68 5.39 -22.81
N CYS A 19 8.52 5.38 -22.17
CA CYS A 19 7.25 5.56 -22.86
C CYS A 19 6.17 6.18 -21.95
N LEU A 20 5.12 6.71 -22.57
CA LEU A 20 3.91 7.10 -21.85
C LEU A 20 3.17 5.87 -21.34
N GLY A 21 2.61 5.95 -20.13
CA GLY A 21 1.92 4.82 -19.51
C GLY A 21 0.72 4.30 -20.31
N SER A 22 0.10 5.14 -21.14
CA SER A 22 -0.98 4.74 -22.07
C SER A 22 -0.53 3.69 -23.10
N ALA A 23 0.76 3.60 -23.39
CA ALA A 23 1.32 2.64 -24.34
C ALA A 23 1.63 1.26 -23.73
N LEU A 24 1.58 1.11 -22.40
CA LEU A 24 2.05 -0.10 -21.70
C LEU A 24 1.22 -1.37 -22.02
N THR A 25 -0.08 -1.24 -22.32
CA THR A 25 -0.97 -2.39 -22.52
C THR A 25 -1.01 -2.91 -23.95
N ALA A 26 -0.59 -2.11 -24.94
CA ALA A 26 -0.61 -2.50 -26.34
C ALA A 26 0.40 -3.64 -26.67
N PRO A 27 1.66 -3.60 -26.17
CA PRO A 27 2.61 -4.70 -26.33
C PRO A 27 2.11 -6.02 -25.75
N LEU A 28 1.39 -5.97 -24.62
CA LEU A 28 0.87 -7.17 -23.95
C LEU A 28 -0.06 -7.98 -24.84
N ARG A 29 -0.90 -7.31 -25.62
CA ARG A 29 -1.82 -7.99 -26.56
C ARG A 29 -1.10 -8.51 -27.79
N ARG A 30 -0.11 -7.76 -28.29
CA ARG A 30 0.53 -8.00 -29.58
C ARG A 30 1.61 -9.09 -29.53
N TYR A 31 2.42 -9.11 -28.47
CA TYR A 31 3.58 -9.99 -28.39
C TYR A 31 3.26 -11.27 -27.61
N ARG A 32 2.82 -12.31 -28.33
CA ARG A 32 2.53 -13.63 -27.75
C ARG A 32 3.77 -14.38 -27.27
N THR A 33 4.97 -13.91 -27.63
CA THR A 33 6.25 -14.43 -27.13
C THR A 33 6.62 -13.91 -25.76
N LEU A 34 5.96 -12.85 -25.26
CA LEU A 34 6.13 -12.37 -23.90
C LEU A 34 5.45 -13.34 -22.92
N LEU A 35 6.23 -13.96 -22.04
CA LEU A 35 5.77 -15.03 -21.14
C LEU A 35 5.39 -14.55 -19.73
N ALA A 36 5.91 -13.39 -19.32
CA ALA A 36 5.66 -12.83 -17.99
C ALA A 36 5.58 -11.30 -18.04
N TYR A 37 4.86 -10.72 -17.08
CA TYR A 37 4.76 -9.28 -16.88
C TYR A 37 4.68 -8.94 -15.39
N CYS A 38 5.48 -7.98 -14.92
CA CYS A 38 5.46 -7.48 -13.55
C CYS A 38 5.10 -6.00 -13.56
N PHE A 39 4.12 -5.60 -12.74
CA PHE A 39 3.63 -4.22 -12.69
C PHE A 39 3.34 -3.76 -11.27
N THR A 40 3.82 -2.56 -10.94
CA THR A 40 3.48 -1.85 -9.71
C THR A 40 2.83 -0.52 -10.07
N GLY A 41 1.65 -0.24 -9.54
CA GLY A 41 0.90 0.97 -9.88
C GLY A 41 -0.56 0.92 -9.43
N SER A 42 -1.46 1.56 -10.20
CA SER A 42 -2.87 1.61 -9.81
C SER A 42 -3.64 0.32 -10.09
N SER A 43 -4.63 0.04 -9.24
CA SER A 43 -5.58 -1.06 -9.41
C SER A 43 -6.33 -1.01 -10.74
N GLU A 44 -6.68 0.19 -11.21
CA GLU A 44 -7.34 0.42 -12.50
C GLU A 44 -6.47 -0.05 -13.66
N THR A 45 -5.16 0.22 -13.60
CA THR A 45 -4.20 -0.20 -14.64
C THR A 45 -3.92 -1.70 -14.53
N GLY A 46 -3.77 -2.22 -13.31
CA GLY A 46 -3.59 -3.66 -13.05
C GLY A 46 -4.71 -4.51 -13.65
N LYS A 47 -5.98 -4.09 -13.48
CA LYS A 47 -7.13 -4.76 -14.11
C LYS A 47 -7.03 -4.81 -15.64
N LYS A 48 -6.58 -3.71 -16.27
CA LYS A 48 -6.37 -3.66 -17.73
C LYS A 48 -5.25 -4.60 -18.17
N ILE A 49 -4.15 -4.68 -17.41
CA ILE A 49 -3.04 -5.61 -17.67
C ILE A 49 -3.52 -7.06 -17.58
N LEU A 50 -4.27 -7.41 -16.52
CA LEU A 50 -4.80 -8.75 -16.33
C LEU A 50 -5.74 -9.15 -17.48
N ALA A 51 -6.65 -8.26 -17.87
CA ALA A 51 -7.52 -8.47 -19.02
C ALA A 51 -6.74 -8.64 -20.33
N ALA A 52 -5.67 -7.85 -20.54
CA ALA A 52 -4.81 -7.98 -21.71
C ALA A 52 -4.04 -9.33 -21.73
N SER A 53 -3.60 -9.84 -20.57
CA SER A 53 -2.98 -11.17 -20.48
C SER A 53 -3.99 -12.27 -20.85
N ALA A 54 -5.20 -12.21 -20.27
CA ALA A 54 -6.27 -13.17 -20.54
C ALA A 54 -6.64 -13.23 -22.03
N GLN A 55 -6.71 -12.07 -22.70
CA GLN A 55 -7.07 -11.95 -24.12
C GLN A 55 -5.93 -12.29 -25.10
N SER A 56 -4.72 -12.56 -24.60
CA SER A 56 -3.56 -12.83 -25.45
C SER A 56 -3.10 -14.28 -25.31
N ASN A 57 -2.14 -14.55 -24.45
CA ASN A 57 -1.44 -15.84 -24.35
C ASN A 57 -1.37 -16.38 -22.91
N LEU A 58 -2.20 -15.87 -21.99
CA LEU A 58 -2.19 -16.27 -20.58
C LEU A 58 -0.81 -16.16 -19.93
N LYS A 59 -0.02 -15.16 -20.35
CA LYS A 59 1.28 -14.88 -19.75
C LYS A 59 1.15 -14.65 -18.24
N ALA A 60 2.16 -15.09 -17.49
CA ALA A 60 2.20 -14.86 -16.06
C ALA A 60 2.16 -13.36 -15.76
N VAL A 61 1.37 -12.96 -14.76
CA VAL A 61 1.27 -11.55 -14.34
C VAL A 61 1.46 -11.46 -12.83
N THR A 62 2.39 -10.60 -12.40
CA THR A 62 2.56 -10.18 -11.01
C THR A 62 2.15 -8.72 -10.89
N LEU A 63 1.28 -8.42 -9.93
CA LEU A 63 0.66 -7.10 -9.77
C LEU A 63 0.77 -6.62 -8.32
N GLU A 64 1.33 -5.42 -8.13
CA GLU A 64 1.33 -4.69 -6.86
C GLU A 64 0.54 -3.39 -7.03
N LEU A 65 -0.70 -3.36 -6.53
CA LEU A 65 -1.72 -2.41 -6.99
C LEU A 65 -2.11 -1.33 -5.96
N GLY A 66 -1.24 -1.11 -4.98
CA GLY A 66 -1.51 -0.26 -3.82
C GLY A 66 -2.45 -0.92 -2.81
N GLY A 67 -2.71 -0.22 -1.71
CA GLY A 67 -3.55 -0.68 -0.61
C GLY A 67 -3.97 0.50 0.26
N LYS A 68 -4.90 0.27 1.18
CA LYS A 68 -5.37 1.29 2.12
C LYS A 68 -4.77 1.02 3.51
N SER A 69 -3.45 1.21 3.61
CA SER A 69 -2.65 0.88 4.81
C SER A 69 -2.66 2.04 5.84
N PRO A 70 -2.06 1.92 7.05
CA PRO A 70 -1.86 3.02 8.02
C PRO A 70 -0.47 3.71 7.93
N PHE A 71 -0.36 5.06 8.02
CA PHE A 71 0.81 5.99 7.86
C PHE A 71 1.49 6.43 6.48
N ILE A 72 1.29 7.70 6.05
CA ILE A 72 1.79 8.60 4.92
C ILE A 72 2.56 8.02 3.70
N GLY A 73 2.37 8.44 2.43
CA GLY A 73 1.44 9.35 1.76
C GLY A 73 1.51 9.21 0.22
N GLN A 74 2.69 8.86 -0.33
CA GLN A 74 2.88 8.34 -1.71
C GLN A 74 3.59 6.97 -1.68
N CYS A 75 3.15 6.09 -0.77
CA CYS A 75 3.70 4.73 -0.61
C CYS A 75 2.55 3.72 -0.66
N CYS A 76 2.77 2.55 -1.26
CA CYS A 76 1.73 1.50 -1.35
C CYS A 76 1.34 0.93 0.03
N CYS A 77 2.24 1.05 1.00
CA CYS A 77 2.06 0.61 2.38
C CYS A 77 1.63 1.76 3.28
N ALA A 78 1.24 2.89 2.69
CA ALA A 78 0.90 4.07 3.45
C ALA A 78 -0.46 3.96 4.12
N GLY A 79 -0.51 4.55 5.29
CA GLY A 79 -1.27 5.79 5.41
C GLY A 79 -2.60 5.78 6.10
N SER A 80 -3.51 5.62 5.18
CA SER A 80 -4.83 6.17 5.09
C SER A 80 -5.82 5.77 6.17
N ARG A 81 -5.45 5.01 7.21
CA ARG A 81 -6.36 4.71 8.30
C ARG A 81 -5.67 4.29 9.59
N THR A 82 -5.91 5.04 10.66
CA THR A 82 -5.38 4.72 12.00
C THR A 82 -6.55 4.47 12.95
N TYR A 83 -6.61 3.27 13.53
CA TYR A 83 -7.58 2.92 14.57
C TYR A 83 -6.98 3.22 15.94
N VAL A 84 -7.68 4.02 16.74
CA VAL A 84 -7.22 4.42 18.06
C VAL A 84 -8.27 4.06 19.10
N HIS A 85 -7.82 3.40 20.16
CA HIS A 85 -8.69 3.00 21.25
C HIS A 85 -9.27 4.24 21.95
N GLU A 86 -10.58 4.26 22.21
CA GLU A 86 -11.32 5.40 22.78
C GLU A 86 -10.64 6.05 23.99
N ARG A 87 -10.07 5.26 24.92
CA ARG A 87 -9.37 5.73 26.12
C ARG A 87 -8.23 6.71 25.87
N VAL A 88 -7.56 6.60 24.71
CA VAL A 88 -6.43 7.47 24.35
C VAL A 88 -6.74 8.30 23.11
N TYR A 89 -7.98 8.26 22.61
CA TYR A 89 -8.35 8.89 21.34
C TYR A 89 -8.11 10.40 21.35
N ASP A 90 -8.63 11.10 22.36
CA ASP A 90 -8.55 12.56 22.41
C ASP A 90 -7.09 13.04 22.55
N GLU A 91 -6.32 12.40 23.44
CA GLU A 91 -4.88 12.68 23.61
C GLU A 91 -4.08 12.36 22.34
N PHE A 92 -4.39 11.25 21.68
CA PHE A 92 -3.74 10.86 20.43
C PHE A 92 -4.02 11.87 19.33
N VAL A 93 -5.27 12.28 19.15
CA VAL A 93 -5.67 13.27 18.13
C VAL A 93 -5.00 14.61 18.40
N GLU A 94 -4.92 15.05 19.65
CA GLU A 94 -4.22 16.29 20.02
C GLU A 94 -2.73 16.24 19.65
N LYS A 95 -2.05 15.15 20.01
CA LYS A 95 -0.63 14.93 19.68
C LYS A 95 -0.39 14.79 18.18
N GLU A 96 -1.23 14.04 17.49
CA GLU A 96 -1.15 13.82 16.05
C GLU A 96 -1.31 15.14 15.30
N LYS A 97 -2.31 15.95 15.68
CA LYS A 97 -2.51 17.29 15.14
C LYS A 97 -1.29 18.18 15.37
N ALA A 98 -0.71 18.19 16.57
CA ALA A 98 0.49 18.97 16.87
C ALA A 98 1.68 18.54 15.99
N CYS A 99 1.88 17.23 15.82
CA CYS A 99 2.90 16.69 14.91
C CYS A 99 2.62 17.06 13.45
N ALA A 100 1.37 17.03 13.01
CA ALA A 100 0.98 17.39 11.66
C ALA A 100 1.23 18.88 11.37
N THR A 101 0.87 19.77 12.29
CA THR A 101 1.02 21.22 12.12
C THR A 101 2.47 21.70 12.24
N ASN A 102 3.29 21.02 13.05
CA ASN A 102 4.69 21.41 13.24
C ASN A 102 5.63 20.81 12.20
N ARG A 103 5.12 20.02 11.25
CA ARG A 103 5.94 19.35 10.24
C ARG A 103 6.60 20.33 9.30
N VAL A 104 7.92 20.24 9.17
CA VAL A 104 8.70 21.11 8.27
C VAL A 104 8.60 20.59 6.84
N VAL A 105 7.76 21.23 6.03
CA VAL A 105 7.60 20.95 4.60
C VAL A 105 8.49 21.87 3.78
N GLY A 106 9.31 21.32 2.89
CA GLY A 106 10.28 22.13 2.15
C GLY A 106 11.12 21.38 1.13
N ASP A 107 12.26 22.00 0.78
CA ASP A 107 13.27 21.42 -0.09
C ASP A 107 13.93 20.22 0.60
N PRO A 108 13.84 18.99 0.03
CA PRO A 108 14.39 17.78 0.66
C PRO A 108 15.91 17.82 0.86
N PHE A 109 16.64 18.75 0.23
CA PHE A 109 18.09 18.91 0.41
C PHE A 109 18.46 19.86 1.55
N ARG A 110 17.48 20.56 2.16
CA ARG A 110 17.72 21.42 3.32
C ARG A 110 17.65 20.62 4.62
N GLU A 111 18.64 20.81 5.48
CA GLU A 111 18.66 20.24 6.82
C GLU A 111 17.42 20.65 7.61
N GLY A 112 16.83 19.71 8.35
CA GLY A 112 15.60 19.91 9.11
C GLY A 112 14.31 19.78 8.32
N THR A 113 14.34 19.55 7.00
CA THR A 113 13.12 19.25 6.23
C THR A 113 12.62 17.84 6.55
N GLU A 114 11.36 17.73 6.95
CA GLU A 114 10.72 16.46 7.31
C GLU A 114 9.85 15.90 6.18
N GLN A 115 9.36 16.76 5.28
CA GLN A 115 8.54 16.34 4.14
C GLN A 115 8.84 17.15 2.88
N GLY A 116 9.11 16.44 1.78
CA GLY A 116 9.34 17.02 0.45
C GLY A 116 8.07 17.31 -0.35
N PRO A 117 8.21 17.77 -1.61
CA PRO A 117 7.08 18.05 -2.48
C PRO A 117 6.32 16.79 -2.93
N GLN A 118 5.06 16.96 -3.32
CA GLN A 118 4.29 15.92 -4.01
C GLN A 118 4.79 15.75 -5.45
N ILE A 119 4.60 14.55 -6.04
CA ILE A 119 5.11 14.26 -7.39
C ILE A 119 4.40 15.08 -8.47
N VAL A 120 3.10 15.37 -8.27
CA VAL A 120 2.30 16.21 -9.16
C VAL A 120 1.50 17.23 -8.35
N PRO A 121 1.42 18.50 -8.79
CA PRO A 121 0.54 19.50 -8.17
C PRO A 121 -0.92 19.06 -8.27
N ASN A 122 -1.74 19.37 -7.27
CA ASN A 122 -3.19 19.08 -7.27
C ASN A 122 -3.53 17.61 -7.57
N SER A 123 -2.65 16.68 -7.18
CA SER A 123 -2.96 15.25 -7.26
C SER A 123 -4.28 14.97 -6.52
N PRO A 124 -5.05 13.94 -6.90
CA PRO A 124 -6.23 13.55 -6.13
C PRO A 124 -5.91 13.31 -4.64
N ALA A 125 -4.69 12.89 -4.31
CA ALA A 125 -4.21 12.79 -2.93
C ALA A 125 -4.07 14.17 -2.28
N TYR A 126 -3.48 15.14 -2.96
CA TYR A 126 -3.41 16.54 -2.52
C TYR A 126 -4.80 17.18 -2.36
N LEU A 127 -5.70 17.00 -3.33
CA LEU A 127 -7.04 17.57 -3.32
C LEU A 127 -7.97 16.90 -2.30
N ALA A 128 -7.75 15.62 -2.01
CA ALA A 128 -8.40 14.93 -0.91
C ALA A 128 -7.87 15.39 0.47
N GLY A 129 -6.94 16.35 0.48
CA GLY A 129 -6.32 16.86 1.70
C GLY A 129 -5.48 15.82 2.40
N LEU A 130 -4.98 14.79 1.66
CA LEU A 130 -4.26 13.70 2.27
C LEU A 130 -2.89 14.19 2.77
N HIS A 131 -2.90 14.67 4.00
CA HIS A 131 -1.72 15.02 4.78
C HIS A 131 -1.50 13.91 5.82
N VAL A 132 -0.46 14.03 6.62
CA VAL A 132 -0.26 13.07 7.71
C VAL A 132 -1.53 13.02 8.57
N GLY A 133 -2.09 11.82 8.77
CA GLY A 133 -3.22 11.60 9.70
C GLY A 133 -4.56 11.17 9.10
N ASP A 134 -4.67 10.90 7.79
CA ASP A 134 -6.01 10.76 7.21
C ASP A 134 -6.79 9.55 7.73
N VAL A 135 -7.91 9.87 8.37
CA VAL A 135 -8.89 9.02 9.04
C VAL A 135 -8.36 8.34 10.31
N ILE A 136 -8.28 9.13 11.40
CA ILE A 136 -8.22 8.60 12.77
C ILE A 136 -9.64 8.15 13.16
N VAL A 137 -9.86 6.83 13.19
CA VAL A 137 -11.13 6.25 13.56
C VAL A 137 -11.15 5.99 15.06
N LYS A 138 -12.14 6.57 15.75
CA LYS A 138 -12.44 6.21 17.14
C LYS A 138 -13.13 4.85 17.14
N CYS A 139 -12.58 3.89 17.85
CA CYS A 139 -13.30 2.64 18.13
C CYS A 139 -14.22 2.88 19.33
N ASP A 140 -15.49 3.18 19.06
CA ASP A 140 -16.52 3.35 20.09
C ASP A 140 -16.95 2.01 20.68
N ARG A 141 -17.06 1.94 22.01
CA ARG A 141 -17.78 0.87 22.71
C ARG A 141 -19.26 0.93 22.35
N LYS A 142 -19.80 -0.09 21.67
CA LYS A 142 -21.18 -0.48 21.99
C LYS A 142 -21.18 -1.07 23.41
N PRO A 143 -22.28 -0.96 24.19
CA PRO A 143 -22.26 -1.34 25.60
C PRO A 143 -22.17 -2.86 25.73
N VAL A 144 -20.95 -3.41 25.76
CA VAL A 144 -20.73 -4.86 25.86
C VAL A 144 -19.49 -5.14 26.71
N GLN A 145 -19.54 -6.23 27.46
CA GLN A 145 -18.89 -6.43 28.77
C GLN A 145 -17.50 -7.09 28.72
N SER A 146 -16.80 -7.18 27.58
CA SER A 146 -15.50 -7.87 27.52
C SER A 146 -14.43 -7.21 26.62
N PHE A 147 -13.17 -7.23 27.08
CA PHE A 147 -11.99 -6.68 26.39
C PHE A 147 -11.60 -7.44 25.11
N LEU A 148 -12.10 -8.66 24.94
CA LEU A 148 -11.88 -9.49 23.73
C LEU A 148 -12.73 -8.99 22.55
N GLU A 149 -13.87 -8.33 22.80
CA GLU A 149 -14.76 -7.82 21.76
C GLU A 149 -14.24 -6.51 21.13
N ASP A 150 -13.42 -5.72 21.84
CA ASP A 150 -12.76 -4.53 21.30
C ASP A 150 -11.71 -4.90 20.22
N ILE A 151 -11.01 -6.01 20.44
CA ILE A 151 -10.04 -6.60 19.50
C ILE A 151 -10.77 -7.09 18.24
N GLU A 152 -11.92 -7.75 18.40
CA GLU A 152 -12.75 -8.19 17.28
C GLU A 152 -13.30 -7.00 16.48
N CYS A 153 -13.73 -5.91 17.14
CA CYS A 153 -14.22 -4.71 16.46
C CYS A 153 -13.14 -4.08 15.57
N ILE A 154 -11.91 -3.94 16.08
CA ILE A 154 -10.77 -3.44 15.30
C ILE A 154 -10.46 -4.40 14.14
N SER A 155 -10.45 -5.70 14.39
CA SER A 155 -10.21 -6.72 13.35
C SER A 155 -11.25 -6.65 12.24
N ILE A 156 -12.54 -6.58 12.59
CA ILE A 156 -13.65 -6.44 11.62
C ILE A 156 -13.50 -5.15 10.83
N GLN A 157 -13.27 -4.01 11.50
CA GLN A 157 -13.13 -2.71 10.84
C GLN A 157 -11.88 -2.64 9.94
N ALA A 158 -10.78 -3.29 10.30
CA ALA A 158 -9.61 -3.40 9.44
C ALA A 158 -9.86 -4.29 8.22
N ASN A 159 -10.68 -5.34 8.38
CA ASN A 159 -10.96 -6.35 7.37
C ASN A 159 -12.16 -6.04 6.45
N VAL A 160 -13.00 -5.03 6.74
CA VAL A 160 -14.10 -4.62 5.83
C VAL A 160 -13.62 -3.93 4.55
N LEU A 161 -12.34 -3.55 4.49
CA LEU A 161 -11.77 -2.99 3.28
C LEU A 161 -11.49 -4.11 2.27
N PRO A 162 -11.75 -3.88 0.97
CA PRO A 162 -11.54 -4.90 -0.04
C PRO A 162 -10.09 -5.43 -0.08
N TRP A 163 -9.10 -4.60 0.27
CA TRP A 163 -7.67 -4.93 0.19
C TRP A 163 -6.82 -4.11 1.19
N THR A 164 -5.95 -4.77 1.93
CA THR A 164 -4.91 -4.17 2.80
C THR A 164 -3.57 -4.82 2.49
N ASN A 165 -2.58 -4.07 2.00
CA ASN A 165 -1.25 -4.64 1.72
C ASN A 165 -0.47 -4.85 3.02
N TYR A 166 -0.38 -3.79 3.83
CA TYR A 166 0.31 -3.80 5.10
C TYR A 166 -0.54 -3.17 6.20
N THR A 167 -0.36 -3.63 7.43
CA THR A 167 -0.98 -3.05 8.62
C THR A 167 0.02 -3.04 9.79
N THR A 168 -0.17 -2.11 10.72
CA THR A 168 0.69 -1.93 11.88
C THR A 168 -0.14 -1.98 13.16
N ILE A 169 0.35 -2.71 14.16
CA ILE A 169 -0.26 -2.82 15.49
C ILE A 169 0.70 -2.19 16.50
N THR A 170 0.35 -1.04 17.06
CA THR A 170 1.15 -0.44 18.14
C THR A 170 0.53 -0.82 19.49
N ARG A 171 1.01 -1.90 20.11
CA ARG A 171 0.51 -2.38 21.41
C ARG A 171 1.62 -2.98 22.27
N VAL A 172 1.59 -2.70 23.56
CA VAL A 172 2.57 -3.20 24.53
C VAL A 172 2.34 -4.69 24.87
N ASP A 173 1.10 -5.14 24.85
CA ASP A 173 0.76 -6.54 25.12
C ASP A 173 1.00 -7.42 23.88
N PHE A 174 2.05 -8.23 23.95
CA PHE A 174 2.47 -9.13 22.87
C PHE A 174 1.44 -10.22 22.56
N ASN A 175 0.70 -10.73 23.55
CA ASN A 175 -0.30 -11.77 23.33
C ASN A 175 -1.47 -11.21 22.51
N ILE A 176 -1.89 -9.99 22.83
CA ILE A 176 -2.96 -9.32 22.09
C ILE A 176 -2.51 -8.93 20.69
N ALA A 177 -1.26 -8.47 20.56
CA ALA A 177 -0.71 -8.14 19.25
C ALA A 177 -0.61 -9.38 18.34
N ASN A 178 -0.27 -10.55 18.88
CA ASN A 178 -0.28 -11.82 18.15
C ASN A 178 -1.69 -12.27 17.73
N ILE A 179 -2.68 -12.10 18.62
CA ILE A 179 -4.08 -12.40 18.27
C ILE A 179 -4.52 -11.50 17.12
N LEU A 180 -4.27 -10.19 17.22
CA LEU A 180 -4.61 -9.21 16.18
C LEU A 180 -3.89 -9.52 14.85
N SER A 181 -2.59 -9.83 14.90
CA SER A 181 -1.80 -10.07 13.69
C SER A 181 -2.30 -11.27 12.90
N SER A 182 -2.73 -12.34 13.59
CA SER A 182 -3.33 -13.51 12.95
C SER A 182 -4.75 -13.27 12.39
N SER A 183 -5.43 -12.23 12.86
CA SER A 183 -6.81 -11.91 12.47
C SER A 183 -6.91 -10.98 11.26
N TYR A 184 -5.85 -10.24 10.92
CA TYR A 184 -5.86 -9.30 9.81
C TYR A 184 -5.64 -9.97 8.46
N ARG A 185 -6.45 -9.58 7.48
CA ARG A 185 -6.29 -9.96 6.07
C ARG A 185 -5.35 -8.97 5.38
N ALA A 186 -4.06 -9.05 5.74
CA ALA A 186 -2.99 -8.26 5.13
C ALA A 186 -1.82 -9.14 4.70
N SER A 187 -1.09 -8.72 3.66
CA SER A 187 0.10 -9.42 3.18
C SER A 187 1.27 -9.32 4.16
N GLY A 188 1.33 -8.23 4.94
CA GLY A 188 2.28 -8.06 6.04
C GLY A 188 1.65 -7.37 7.24
N VAL A 189 2.01 -7.82 8.44
CA VAL A 189 1.63 -7.19 9.70
C VAL A 189 2.91 -6.82 10.45
N LEU A 190 3.04 -5.54 10.79
CA LEU A 190 4.08 -5.05 11.69
C LEU A 190 3.48 -4.94 13.10
N VAL A 191 4.13 -5.58 14.08
CA VAL A 191 3.80 -5.48 15.52
C VAL A 191 4.91 -4.70 16.20
#